data_AF-A0A941X5S6-F1
#
_entry.id   AF-A0A941X5S6-F1
#
_cell.length_a   1.000
_cell.length_b   1.000
_cell.length_c   1.000
_cell.angle_alpha   90.00
_cell.angle_beta   90.00
_cell.angle_gamma   90.00
#
_symmetry.space_group_name_H-M   'P 1'
#
loop_
_entity.id
_entity.type
_entity.pdbx_description
1 polymer ?
#
loop_
_entity_poly.entity_id
_entity_poly.type
_entity_poly.pdbx_seq_one_letter_code
_entity_poly.pdbx_strand_id
1 'polypeptide(L)' 'MEYHIDPVDFIVGKTGGENRAVRNLPDLFAEGATIPFIARYRKEKTGNMDEVRIGEIKT' A
#
# COMPACT_ATOMS: atom_id res chain seq x y z
N MET A 1 -12.27 -17.14 19.81
CA MET A 1 -11.07 -16.30 19.63
C MET A 1 -11.08 -15.87 18.18
N GLU A 2 -11.57 -14.65 17.93
CA GLU A 2 -11.68 -14.14 16.56
C GLU A 2 -10.29 -13.70 16.11
N TYR A 3 -9.75 -14.34 15.09
CA TYR A 3 -8.49 -13.93 14.50
C TYR A 3 -8.76 -12.68 13.67
N HIS A 4 -8.43 -11.51 14.22
CA HIS A 4 -8.39 -10.28 13.44
C HIS A 4 -7.01 -10.17 12.78
N ILE A 5 -6.95 -10.53 11.50
CA ILE A 5 -5.76 -10.26 10.68
C ILE A 5 -5.90 -8.82 10.19
N ASP A 6 -4.98 -7.95 10.62
CA ASP A 6 -4.87 -6.62 10.04
C ASP A 6 -4.57 -6.79 8.53
N PRO A 7 -5.44 -6.26 7.63
CA PRO A 7 -5.21 -6.36 6.19
C PRO A 7 -3.83 -5.83 5.78
N VAL A 8 -3.31 -4.83 6.49
CA VAL A 8 -1.98 -4.27 6.26
C VAL A 8 -0.91 -5.31 6.59
N ASP A 9 -1.00 -6.00 7.73
CA ASP A 9 0.00 -7.01 8.10
C ASP A 9 -0.01 -8.19 7.12
N PHE A 10 -1.18 -8.57 6.59
CA PHE A 10 -1.29 -9.56 5.52
C PHE A 10 -0.60 -9.11 4.24
N ILE A 11 -0.83 -7.85 3.84
CA ILE A 11 -0.27 -7.26 2.63
C ILE A 11 1.25 -7.05 2.76
N VAL A 12 1.73 -6.62 3.93
CA VAL A 12 3.16 -6.48 4.25
C VAL A 12 3.85 -7.84 4.18
N GLY A 13 3.24 -8.89 4.73
CA GLY A 13 3.76 -10.25 4.62
C GLY A 13 3.86 -10.75 3.18
N LYS A 14 2.96 -10.33 2.29
CA LYS A 14 2.99 -10.68 0.86
C LYS A 14 3.97 -9.85 0.02
N THR A 15 4.02 -8.55 0.25
CA THR A 15 4.75 -7.61 -0.62
C THR A 15 6.16 -7.34 -0.10
N GLY A 16 6.44 -7.58 1.19
CA GLY A 16 7.71 -7.24 1.84
C GLY A 16 7.93 -5.73 2.02
N GLY A 17 6.87 -4.92 1.89
CA GLY A 17 6.92 -3.45 2.04
C GLY A 17 7.05 -3.00 3.49
N GLU A 18 7.55 -1.78 3.72
CA GLU A 18 7.50 -1.21 5.07
C GLU A 18 6.05 -1.03 5.53
N ASN A 19 5.77 -1.41 6.76
CA ASN A 19 4.43 -1.42 7.35
C ASN A 19 3.77 -0.02 7.26
N ARG A 20 4.54 1.05 7.48
CA ARG A 20 4.07 2.44 7.33
C ARG A 20 3.76 2.83 5.88
N ALA A 21 4.53 2.34 4.93
CA ALA A 21 4.33 2.64 3.51
C ALA A 21 3.03 2.02 2.97
N VAL A 22 2.76 0.77 3.35
CA VAL A 22 1.52 0.06 2.99
C VAL A 22 0.30 0.75 3.63
N ARG A 23 0.40 1.19 4.89
CA ARG A 23 -0.69 1.88 5.61
C ARG A 23 -1.16 3.17 4.95
N ASN A 24 -0.29 3.85 4.19
CA ASN A 24 -0.64 5.10 3.52
C ASN A 24 -1.40 4.89 2.21
N LEU A 25 -1.39 3.69 1.63
CA LEU A 25 -2.03 3.41 0.35
C LEU A 25 -3.56 3.49 0.38
N PRO A 26 -4.27 2.92 1.38
CA PRO A 26 -5.71 3.05 1.51
C PRO A 26 -6.18 4.51 1.50
N ASP A 27 -5.50 5.38 2.28
CA ASP A 27 -5.83 6.80 2.34
C ASP A 27 -5.63 7.50 1.00
N LEU A 28 -4.52 7.22 0.31
CA LEU A 28 -4.26 7.76 -1.02
C LEU A 28 -5.33 7.33 -2.04
N PHE A 29 -5.76 6.07 -1.99
CA PHE A 29 -6.85 5.60 -2.85
C PHE A 29 -8.20 6.22 -2.49
N ALA A 30 -8.48 6.42 -1.19
CA ALA A 30 -9.68 7.11 -0.72
C ALA A 30 -9.71 8.59 -1.15
N GLU A 31 -8.55 9.23 -1.25
CA GLU A 31 -8.36 10.57 -1.83
C GLU A 31 -8.51 10.59 -3.37
N GLY A 32 -8.75 9.44 -4.02
CA GLY A 32 -8.90 9.32 -5.47
C GLY A 32 -7.59 9.22 -6.25
N ALA A 33 -6.46 9.00 -5.57
CA ALA A 33 -5.18 8.84 -6.24
C ALA A 33 -5.15 7.53 -7.07
N THR A 34 -4.57 7.61 -8.27
CA THR A 34 -4.40 6.44 -9.16
C THR A 34 -3.05 5.78 -8.95
N ILE A 35 -2.89 4.52 -9.37
CA ILE A 35 -1.61 3.80 -9.27
C ILE A 35 -0.46 4.58 -9.95
N PRO A 36 -0.60 5.06 -11.21
CA PRO A 36 0.47 5.84 -11.85
C PRO A 36 0.78 7.16 -11.11
N PHE A 37 -0.24 7.79 -10.51
CA PHE A 37 -0.06 9.00 -9.73
C PHE A 37 0.72 8.72 -8.43
N ILE A 38 0.34 7.67 -7.70
CA ILE A 38 1.01 7.29 -6.45
C ILE A 38 2.47 6.91 -6.71
N ALA A 39 2.72 6.07 -7.72
CA ALA A 39 4.06 5.60 -8.09
C ALA A 39 5.00 6.75 -8.52
N ARG A 40 4.45 7.85 -9.09
CA ARG A 40 5.26 9.02 -9.51
C ARG A 40 5.38 10.11 -8.45
N TYR A 41 4.31 10.41 -7.72
CA TYR A 41 4.20 11.64 -6.91
C TYR A 41 4.05 11.41 -5.41
N ARG A 42 3.94 10.15 -4.96
CA ARG A 42 3.77 9.79 -3.53
C ARG A 42 4.81 8.79 -3.03
N LYS A 43 5.95 8.70 -3.72
CA LYS A 43 7.06 7.78 -3.37
C LYS A 43 7.51 7.88 -1.92
N GLU A 44 7.60 9.08 -1.37
CA GLU A 44 8.00 9.25 0.04
C GLU A 44 6.97 8.67 1.03
N LYS A 45 5.68 8.75 0.70
CA LYS A 45 4.61 8.16 1.50
C LYS A 45 4.51 6.65 1.35
N THR A 46 4.96 6.10 0.22
CA THR A 46 4.88 4.67 -0.09
C THR A 46 6.22 3.95 0.00
N GLY A 47 7.26 4.56 0.57
CA GLY A 47 8.57 3.91 0.68
C GLY A 47 9.21 3.56 -0.68
N ASN A 48 9.02 4.42 -1.67
CA ASN A 48 9.49 4.27 -3.05
C ASN A 48 8.88 3.09 -3.83
N MET A 49 7.71 2.58 -3.44
CA MET A 49 7.02 1.55 -4.22
C MET A 49 6.74 2.00 -5.67
N ASP A 50 6.93 1.08 -6.61
CA ASP A 50 6.54 1.24 -8.00
C ASP A 50 5.09 0.80 -8.25
N GLU A 51 4.63 0.98 -9.48
CA GLU A 51 3.26 0.67 -9.88
C GLU A 51 2.91 -0.82 -9.79
N VAL A 52 3.88 -1.72 -9.96
CA VAL A 52 3.68 -3.17 -9.87
C VAL A 52 3.37 -3.52 -8.43
N ARG A 53 4.22 -3.07 -7.50
CA ARG A 53 4.07 -3.33 -6.06
C ARG A 53 2.84 -2.67 -5.47
N ILE A 54 2.47 -1.47 -5.94
CA ILE A 54 1.21 -0.83 -5.55
C ILE A 54 0.00 -1.61 -6.10
N GLY A 55 0.11 -2.17 -7.30
CA GLY A 55 -0.93 -2.99 -7.92
C GLY A 55 -1.20 -4.29 -7.15
N GLU A 56 -0.18 -4.92 -6.58
CA GLU A 56 -0.33 -6.12 -5.73
C GLU A 56 -1.14 -5.86 -4.45
N ILE A 57 -1.22 -4.60 -4.01
CA ILE A 57 -1.90 -4.16 -2.78
C ILE A 57 -3.38 -3.85 -3.05
N LYS A 58 -3.70 -3.41 -4.26
CA LYS A 58 -5.08 -3.10 -4.70
C LYS A 58 -5.79 -4.38 -5.16
N THR A 59 -6.00 -5.32 -4.24
CA THR A 59 -6.85 -6.50 -4.46
C THR A 59 -8.30 -6.25 -4.11
#